data_AF-A0A2E7L0H2-F1
#
_entry.id   AF-A0A2E7L0H2-F1
#
_cell.length_a   1.000
_cell.length_b   1.000
_cell.length_c   1.000
_cell.angle_alpha   90.00
_cell.angle_beta   90.00
_cell.angle_gamma   90.00
#
_symmetry.space_group_name_H-M   'P 1'
#
loop_
_entity.id
_entity.type
_entity.pdbx_description
1 polymer ?
#
loop_
_entity_poly.entity_id
_entity_poly.type
_entity_poly.pdbx_seq_one_letter_code
_entity_poly.pdbx_strand_id
1 'polypeptide(L)'
;MHILSRCLILLLGPLSALLPAAEVRLSVAEPSGVARSSWPVTSGIPFGRGVLLNTNHLALSDAEGQPVPLQTESLAKWSDGSIRWLLLDFPVTVAANKSAQFRLRFDGNVQADAPAGPSAMPLSVGESEGVVDIDTGVMKLQVSKRRFRLLDRVWLDTNGDGEFSDEERITASQGAGIELNTPDGQVFRADSGPCQVTIEQRGPIRACLRIEGDHRGPSGKMFRFIVRLHAWRGQPYVKLHYTFINDNRRQLMTRIKSLDLVFSHRRIDGGQQGFLNGEASPDARVLQIDDRGYKINSEVTPGHAQGWGYLGDRRGGFAVGIREFWQNWPKSLEVVTEGNARQRIGQDNDATESGPVDRGQLRVGILPEFPQGLYDGKPLREEAKLYYYLRGGVYSFKIGAARTHETWVRFSVGMPDRKRLGSFFEATEKPLLATCDPAYVRKTLAAGDLAVANRKATPHLGYDAWINEFLDCHLEDRREQRSFGMLNYGDWYWASNDSWGNLEYDMPRCFFAQYLRSGDRRFFDRAEQAARHYIDVDVAHEVNKQLLAYGGSYRMSRGSIWAHSVGHTGGYYGRWDGKKYHDLAKLGSSAPYQLG
;
A
#
# COMPACT_ATOMS: atom_id res chain seq x y z
N MET A 1 80.06 15.09 44.81
CA MET A 1 79.93 15.51 43.40
C MET A 1 79.08 14.47 42.67
N HIS A 2 77.93 14.92 42.15
CA HIS A 2 77.06 14.39 41.08
C HIS A 2 77.07 12.88 40.75
N ILE A 3 75.95 12.19 40.55
CA ILE A 3 74.84 12.50 39.62
C ILE A 3 73.54 11.83 40.11
N LEU A 4 72.47 12.62 40.25
CA LEU A 4 71.08 12.18 40.26
C LEU A 4 70.71 11.71 38.84
N SER A 5 70.10 10.53 38.70
CA SER A 5 69.32 10.21 37.51
C SER A 5 67.96 9.65 37.92
N ARG A 6 66.93 10.41 37.56
CA ARG A 6 65.51 10.20 37.88
C ARG A 6 64.98 9.03 37.03
N CYS A 7 64.46 7.99 37.66
CA CYS A 7 63.57 7.04 36.98
C CYS A 7 62.21 7.71 36.77
N LEU A 8 61.90 8.08 35.52
CA LEU A 8 60.58 8.48 35.09
C LEU A 8 59.75 7.19 34.91
N ILE A 9 58.90 6.87 35.89
CA ILE A 9 57.88 5.82 35.74
C ILE A 9 56.77 6.40 34.87
N LEU A 10 56.77 6.06 33.59
CA LEU A 10 55.63 6.26 32.69
C LEU A 10 54.53 5.27 33.10
N LEU A 11 53.53 5.76 33.83
CA LEU A 11 52.23 5.10 34.00
C LEU A 11 51.53 5.04 32.63
N LEU A 12 51.82 3.99 31.85
CA LEU A 12 50.97 3.56 30.75
C LEU A 12 49.71 2.91 31.36
N GLY A 13 48.71 3.73 31.66
CA GLY A 13 47.36 3.22 31.86
C GLY A 13 46.87 2.54 30.56
N PRO A 14 46.01 1.53 30.64
CA PRO A 14 45.47 0.92 29.43
C PRO A 14 44.65 1.99 28.70
N LEU A 15 45.19 2.50 27.59
CA LEU A 15 44.39 3.12 26.56
C LEU A 15 43.51 1.99 25.99
N SER A 16 42.35 1.77 26.60
CA SER A 16 41.25 1.12 25.91
C SER A 16 40.88 2.04 24.75
N ALA A 17 41.54 1.87 23.62
CA ALA A 17 41.06 2.42 22.37
C ALA A 17 39.67 1.82 22.18
N LEU A 18 38.63 2.59 22.50
CA LEU A 18 37.26 2.29 22.12
C LEU A 18 37.29 2.11 20.61
N LEU A 19 37.24 0.86 20.15
CA LEU A 19 36.99 0.57 18.75
C LEU A 19 35.70 1.32 18.39
N PRO A 20 35.68 2.10 17.31
CA PRO A 20 34.47 2.79 16.90
C PRO A 20 33.36 1.76 16.73
N ALA A 21 32.18 2.06 17.27
CA ALA A 21 30.99 1.25 17.11
C ALA A 21 30.78 0.89 15.64
N ALA A 22 30.39 -0.35 15.34
CA ALA A 22 30.04 -0.69 13.97
C ALA A 22 28.82 0.14 13.55
N GLU A 23 28.93 0.80 12.39
CA GLU A 23 27.96 1.80 11.93
C GLU A 23 27.51 1.51 10.49
N VAL A 24 26.21 1.70 10.24
CA VAL A 24 25.65 1.83 8.89
C VAL A 24 25.17 3.27 8.69
N ARG A 25 25.64 3.92 7.62
CA ARG A 25 25.14 5.23 7.20
C ARG A 25 23.91 5.06 6.32
N LEU A 26 22.87 5.82 6.63
CA LEU A 26 21.60 5.79 5.94
C LEU A 26 21.28 7.20 5.39
N SER A 27 20.77 7.26 4.18
CA SER A 27 20.24 8.49 3.59
C SER A 27 18.76 8.34 3.23
N VAL A 28 17.97 9.35 3.55
CA VAL A 28 16.55 9.45 3.21
C VAL A 28 16.35 10.69 2.34
N ALA A 29 16.04 10.50 1.06
CA ALA A 29 15.77 11.59 0.12
C ALA A 29 14.25 11.81 -0.04
N GLU A 30 13.83 13.07 -0.08
CA GLU A 30 12.43 13.47 -0.32
C GLU A 30 12.18 13.57 -1.85
N PRO A 31 11.29 12.73 -2.44
CA PRO A 31 11.19 12.57 -3.89
C PRO A 31 9.99 13.27 -4.55
N SER A 32 9.13 13.95 -3.77
CA SER A 32 7.88 14.55 -4.25
C SER A 32 7.92 16.08 -4.30
N GLY A 33 8.96 16.73 -3.76
CA GLY A 33 8.99 18.19 -3.63
C GLY A 33 8.09 18.69 -2.49
N VAL A 34 7.75 17.83 -1.53
CA VAL A 34 6.88 18.14 -0.40
C VAL A 34 7.64 17.94 0.91
N ALA A 35 7.67 18.98 1.76
CA ALA A 35 8.28 18.86 3.08
C ALA A 35 7.55 17.82 3.95
N ARG A 36 8.34 17.01 4.66
CA ARG A 36 7.88 15.92 5.52
C ARG A 36 8.24 16.24 6.97
N SER A 37 7.30 16.06 7.89
CA SER A 37 7.52 16.26 9.32
C SER A 37 7.11 15.02 10.07
N SER A 38 8.04 14.46 10.86
CA SER A 38 7.85 13.22 11.62
C SER A 38 7.24 12.08 10.77
N TRP A 39 7.63 12.01 9.50
CA TRP A 39 7.04 11.09 8.52
C TRP A 39 7.58 9.68 8.71
N PRO A 40 6.75 8.63 8.64
CA PRO A 40 7.20 7.27 8.86
C PRO A 40 8.11 6.79 7.72
N VAL A 41 9.29 6.31 8.09
CA VAL A 41 10.17 5.55 7.21
C VAL A 41 10.17 4.10 7.65
N THR A 42 10.01 3.22 6.67
CA THR A 42 10.11 1.78 6.84
C THR A 42 11.03 1.23 5.76
N SER A 43 12.15 0.65 6.13
CA SER A 43 13.10 0.13 5.15
C SER A 43 13.89 -1.07 5.69
N GLY A 44 14.12 -2.05 4.81
CA GLY A 44 14.98 -3.19 5.10
C GLY A 44 16.44 -2.85 4.84
N ILE A 45 17.28 -2.97 5.86
CA ILE A 45 18.72 -2.72 5.79
C ILE A 45 19.46 -4.07 5.80
N PRO A 46 20.34 -4.32 4.82
CA PRO A 46 21.06 -5.59 4.73
C PRO A 46 22.22 -5.64 5.71
N PHE A 47 22.52 -6.84 6.20
CA PHE A 47 23.68 -7.13 7.05
C PHE A 47 24.43 -8.36 6.55
N GLY A 48 25.76 -8.30 6.67
CA GLY A 48 26.64 -9.41 6.32
C GLY A 48 26.45 -10.60 7.26
N ARG A 49 26.79 -11.78 6.77
CA ARG A 49 26.79 -13.00 7.57
C ARG A 49 27.69 -12.84 8.80
N GLY A 50 27.15 -13.17 9.98
CA GLY A 50 27.84 -13.07 11.27
C GLY A 50 27.97 -11.65 11.83
N VAL A 51 27.47 -10.61 11.13
CA VAL A 51 27.67 -9.20 11.53
C VAL A 51 26.68 -8.74 12.59
N LEU A 52 25.39 -9.04 12.42
CA LEU A 52 24.33 -8.63 13.34
C LEU A 52 23.61 -9.86 13.90
N LEU A 53 23.64 -10.04 15.22
CA LEU A 53 23.12 -11.26 15.86
C LEU A 53 21.68 -11.13 16.36
N ASN A 54 21.28 -9.94 16.81
CA ASN A 54 19.95 -9.67 17.36
C ASN A 54 19.57 -8.20 17.17
N THR A 55 18.38 -7.84 17.65
CA THR A 55 17.77 -6.50 17.51
C THR A 55 17.92 -5.62 18.75
N ASN A 56 18.64 -6.07 19.79
CA ASN A 56 18.58 -5.46 21.13
C ASN A 56 19.60 -4.33 21.36
N HIS A 57 20.63 -4.23 20.52
CA HIS A 57 21.72 -3.28 20.69
C HIS A 57 21.88 -2.40 19.46
N LEU A 58 20.85 -1.59 19.21
CA LEU A 58 20.71 -0.75 18.04
C LEU A 58 20.30 0.66 18.46
N ALA A 59 21.00 1.66 17.92
CA ALA A 59 20.65 3.06 18.13
C ALA A 59 20.76 3.83 16.81
N LEU A 60 19.78 4.67 16.53
CA LEU A 60 19.76 5.57 15.38
C LEU A 60 20.04 7.00 15.84
N SER A 61 20.89 7.70 15.12
CA SER A 61 21.11 9.14 15.31
C SER A 61 21.05 9.87 13.97
N ASP A 62 20.71 11.15 14.01
CA ASP A 62 20.76 12.03 12.84
C ASP A 62 22.20 12.48 12.50
N ALA A 63 22.34 13.42 11.56
CA ALA A 63 23.64 13.93 11.13
C ALA A 63 24.38 14.63 12.27
N GLU A 64 23.65 15.33 13.13
CA GLU A 64 24.10 16.09 14.30
C GLU A 64 24.39 15.20 15.52
N GLY A 65 24.05 13.90 15.45
CA GLY A 65 24.27 12.95 16.52
C GLY A 65 23.16 12.91 17.57
N GLN A 66 22.02 13.56 17.30
CA GLN A 66 20.86 13.49 18.17
C GLN A 66 20.17 12.12 18.03
N PRO A 67 19.73 11.51 19.15
CA PRO A 67 18.98 10.26 19.14
C PRO A 67 17.69 10.35 18.31
N VAL A 68 17.43 9.34 17.50
CA VAL A 68 16.19 9.18 16.73
C VAL A 68 15.46 7.92 17.24
N PRO A 69 14.15 7.99 17.55
CA PRO A 69 13.37 6.81 17.92
C PRO A 69 13.50 5.71 16.87
N LEU A 70 13.82 4.49 17.31
CA LEU A 70 14.01 3.34 16.43
C LEU A 70 13.21 2.13 16.91
N GLN A 71 12.50 1.50 15.98
CA GLN A 71 11.88 0.19 16.13
C GLN A 71 12.47 -0.73 15.06
N THR A 72 12.79 -1.98 15.41
CA THR A 72 13.42 -2.92 14.48
C THR A 72 12.81 -4.31 14.51
N GLU A 73 12.93 -5.03 13.39
CA GLU A 73 12.46 -6.41 13.23
C GLU A 73 13.41 -7.21 12.32
N SER A 74 13.65 -8.48 12.64
CA SER A 74 14.41 -9.38 11.76
C SER A 74 13.51 -9.93 10.65
N LEU A 75 13.74 -9.53 9.39
CA LEU A 75 12.97 -10.01 8.24
C LEU A 75 13.49 -11.34 7.69
N ALA A 76 14.81 -11.51 7.71
CA ALA A 76 15.48 -12.70 7.21
C ALA A 76 16.79 -12.95 7.96
N LYS A 77 17.16 -14.22 8.07
CA LYS A 77 18.41 -14.67 8.71
C LYS A 77 19.29 -15.43 7.74
N TRP A 78 20.58 -15.41 7.98
CA TRP A 78 21.56 -16.30 7.40
C TRP A 78 21.46 -17.70 8.00
N SER A 79 22.12 -18.68 7.37
CA SER A 79 22.12 -20.07 7.86
C SER A 79 22.83 -20.26 9.20
N ASP A 80 23.63 -19.30 9.65
CA ASP A 80 24.22 -19.28 11.00
C ASP A 80 23.35 -18.57 12.05
N GLY A 81 22.14 -18.14 11.68
CA GLY A 81 21.20 -17.47 12.56
C GLY A 81 21.40 -15.94 12.69
N SER A 82 22.48 -15.38 12.15
CA SER A 82 22.67 -13.92 12.10
C SER A 82 21.64 -13.25 11.18
N ILE A 83 21.31 -11.99 11.46
CA ILE A 83 20.32 -11.22 10.70
C ILE A 83 20.90 -10.88 9.31
N ARG A 84 20.15 -11.21 8.27
CA ARG A 84 20.46 -10.88 6.86
C ARG A 84 19.78 -9.59 6.41
N TRP A 85 18.52 -9.40 6.81
CA TRP A 85 17.75 -8.18 6.56
C TRP A 85 17.05 -7.73 7.85
N LEU A 86 17.33 -6.49 8.24
CA LEU A 86 16.74 -5.83 9.42
C LEU A 86 15.76 -4.76 8.95
N LEU A 87 14.50 -4.86 9.34
CA LEU A 87 13.53 -3.78 9.16
C LEU A 87 13.81 -2.67 10.16
N LEU A 88 13.85 -1.43 9.71
CA LEU A 88 13.84 -0.23 10.56
C LEU A 88 12.52 0.51 10.38
N ASP A 89 11.94 0.96 11.49
CA ASP A 89 10.81 1.88 11.55
C ASP A 89 11.19 3.09 12.41
N PHE A 90 11.18 4.29 11.83
CA PHE A 90 11.53 5.53 12.51
C PHE A 90 10.90 6.76 11.84
N PRO A 91 10.65 7.85 12.59
CA PRO A 91 10.15 9.10 12.03
C PRO A 91 11.27 9.94 11.40
N VAL A 92 10.96 10.65 10.31
CA VAL A 92 11.90 11.54 9.62
C VAL A 92 11.27 12.91 9.35
N THR A 93 12.02 13.96 9.66
CA THR A 93 11.73 15.33 9.21
C THR A 93 12.72 15.70 8.12
N VAL A 94 12.22 16.07 6.94
CA VAL A 94 13.05 16.43 5.78
C VAL A 94 12.34 17.47 4.93
N ALA A 95 13.05 18.51 4.52
CA ALA A 95 12.50 19.55 3.65
C ALA A 95 12.29 19.03 2.21
N ALA A 96 11.41 19.71 1.46
CA ALA A 96 11.13 19.41 0.06
C ALA A 96 12.42 19.31 -0.78
N ASN A 97 12.55 18.26 -1.59
CA ASN A 97 13.73 18.01 -2.44
C ASN A 97 15.08 17.98 -1.68
N LYS A 98 15.08 17.72 -0.37
CA LYS A 98 16.31 17.56 0.44
C LYS A 98 16.51 16.11 0.85
N SER A 99 17.65 15.85 1.48
CA SER A 99 17.98 14.54 2.05
C SER A 99 18.38 14.69 3.51
N ALA A 100 17.93 13.76 4.34
CA ALA A 100 18.37 13.60 5.72
C ALA A 100 19.37 12.44 5.82
N GLN A 101 20.34 12.54 6.72
CA GLN A 101 21.37 11.54 6.95
C GLN A 101 21.22 10.97 8.37
N PHE A 102 21.46 9.66 8.50
CA PHE A 102 21.37 8.97 9.77
C PHE A 102 22.52 7.97 9.93
N ARG A 103 22.82 7.64 11.18
CA ARG A 103 23.82 6.64 11.58
C ARG A 103 23.16 5.61 12.46
N LEU A 104 23.09 4.36 11.98
CA LEU A 104 22.67 3.20 12.75
C LEU A 104 23.91 2.57 13.38
N ARG A 105 24.04 2.67 14.70
CA ARG A 105 25.08 2.00 15.47
C ARG A 105 24.59 0.63 15.93
N PHE A 106 25.44 -0.39 15.80
CA PHE A 106 25.13 -1.77 16.16
C PHE A 106 26.36 -2.45 16.77
N ASP A 107 26.49 -2.44 18.09
CA ASP A 107 27.53 -3.20 18.80
C ASP A 107 27.03 -3.65 20.18
N GLY A 108 27.78 -4.51 20.87
CA GLY A 108 27.36 -5.05 22.17
C GLY A 108 27.27 -4.03 23.32
N ASN A 109 27.79 -2.81 23.14
CA ASN A 109 27.79 -1.74 24.13
C ASN A 109 26.78 -0.63 23.82
N VAL A 110 26.18 -0.64 22.62
CA VAL A 110 25.11 0.29 22.24
C VAL A 110 23.85 -0.04 23.04
N GLN A 111 23.46 0.89 23.90
CA GLN A 111 22.10 0.96 24.43
C GLN A 111 21.26 1.80 23.49
N ALA A 112 19.97 1.47 23.37
CA ALA A 112 19.04 2.35 22.69
C ALA A 112 19.04 3.70 23.42
N ASP A 113 19.45 4.76 22.73
CA ASP A 113 19.45 6.09 23.30
C ASP A 113 17.99 6.45 23.66
N ALA A 114 17.77 6.93 24.89
CA ALA A 114 16.45 7.42 25.28
C ALA A 114 16.04 8.54 24.29
N PRO A 115 14.82 8.52 23.73
CA PRO A 115 14.39 9.54 22.77
C PRO A 115 14.56 10.95 23.36
N ALA A 116 15.25 11.84 22.65
CA ALA A 116 15.29 13.25 23.00
C ALA A 116 13.97 13.91 22.58
N GLY A 117 13.11 14.26 23.53
CA GLY A 117 11.85 14.97 23.28
C GLY A 117 10.79 14.70 24.36
N PRO A 118 9.74 15.54 24.49
CA PRO A 118 8.72 15.37 25.52
C PRO A 118 8.12 13.97 25.44
N SER A 119 7.71 13.47 26.60
CA SER A 119 7.12 12.16 26.90
C SER A 119 5.81 11.88 26.12
N ALA A 120 5.82 11.98 24.79
CA ALA A 120 4.71 11.51 23.96
C ALA A 120 4.59 10.02 24.21
N MET A 121 3.42 9.59 24.69
CA MET A 121 3.18 8.19 25.03
C MET A 121 3.61 7.28 23.87
N PRO A 122 4.24 6.12 24.16
CA PRO A 122 4.54 5.15 23.11
C PRO A 122 3.24 4.73 22.44
N LEU A 123 3.31 4.36 21.16
CA LEU A 123 2.18 3.70 20.52
C LEU A 123 1.85 2.43 21.32
N SER A 124 0.59 2.25 21.67
CA SER A 124 0.12 1.08 22.42
C SER A 124 -0.96 0.33 21.64
N VAL A 125 -1.00 -0.99 21.85
CA VAL A 125 -2.01 -1.88 21.23
C VAL A 125 -2.65 -2.70 22.35
N GLY A 126 -3.92 -2.44 22.63
CA GLY A 126 -4.73 -3.21 23.57
C GLY A 126 -5.49 -4.31 22.85
N GLU A 127 -5.59 -5.50 23.42
CA GLU A 127 -6.40 -6.59 22.87
C GLU A 127 -7.34 -7.16 23.93
N SER A 128 -8.61 -7.27 23.58
CA SER A 128 -9.64 -7.93 24.39
C SER A 128 -10.40 -8.97 23.55
N GLU A 129 -11.37 -9.66 24.16
CA GLU A 129 -12.10 -10.78 23.53
C GLU A 129 -12.81 -10.35 22.22
N GLY A 130 -13.30 -9.12 22.14
CA GLY A 130 -14.11 -8.63 21.01
C GLY A 130 -13.44 -7.57 20.13
N VAL A 131 -12.41 -6.89 20.61
CA VAL A 131 -11.82 -5.72 19.95
C VAL A 131 -10.30 -5.67 20.09
N VAL A 132 -9.66 -4.91 19.20
CA VAL A 132 -8.27 -4.46 19.31
C VAL A 132 -8.25 -2.94 19.27
N ASP A 133 -7.68 -2.30 20.29
CA ASP A 133 -7.49 -0.86 20.35
C ASP A 133 -6.04 -0.51 19.95
N ILE A 134 -5.85 0.56 19.17
CA ILE A 134 -4.53 1.19 18.99
C ILE A 134 -4.62 2.63 19.46
N ASP A 135 -3.68 3.03 20.29
CA ASP A 135 -3.51 4.41 20.74
C ASP A 135 -2.17 4.93 20.20
N THR A 136 -2.22 5.99 19.40
CA THR A 136 -1.03 6.66 18.86
C THR A 136 -0.53 7.80 19.75
N GLY A 137 -1.23 8.11 20.84
CA GLY A 137 -1.01 9.26 21.71
C GLY A 137 -1.71 10.55 21.25
N VAL A 138 -2.24 10.59 20.03
CA VAL A 138 -3.08 11.70 19.50
C VAL A 138 -4.38 11.21 18.88
N MET A 139 -4.51 9.90 18.70
CA MET A 139 -5.63 9.24 18.04
C MET A 139 -5.78 7.84 18.63
N LYS A 140 -7.02 7.49 18.99
CA LYS A 140 -7.40 6.13 19.35
C LYS A 140 -8.27 5.54 18.26
N LEU A 141 -8.01 4.30 17.90
CA LEU A 141 -8.83 3.53 16.97
C LEU A 141 -9.19 2.18 17.60
N GLN A 142 -10.43 1.74 17.37
CA GLN A 142 -10.94 0.46 17.85
C GLN A 142 -11.39 -0.42 16.68
N VAL A 143 -10.82 -1.61 16.57
CA VAL A 143 -11.14 -2.59 15.53
C VAL A 143 -11.95 -3.73 16.12
N SER A 144 -13.19 -3.91 15.65
CA SER A 144 -14.02 -5.06 16.03
C SER A 144 -13.56 -6.35 15.35
N LYS A 145 -13.44 -7.43 16.13
CA LYS A 145 -13.20 -8.81 15.64
C LYS A 145 -14.49 -9.48 15.14
N ARG A 146 -15.66 -8.93 15.48
CA ARG A 146 -16.98 -9.53 15.19
C ARG A 146 -17.71 -8.81 14.06
N ARG A 147 -17.58 -7.49 13.97
CA ARG A 147 -18.26 -6.63 12.99
C ARG A 147 -17.28 -5.63 12.42
N PHE A 148 -16.41 -6.07 11.51
CA PHE A 148 -15.37 -5.21 10.96
C PHE A 148 -15.93 -4.17 9.97
N ARG A 149 -15.86 -2.88 10.33
CA ARG A 149 -16.38 -1.75 9.54
C ARG A 149 -15.31 -0.70 9.22
N LEU A 150 -14.09 -1.12 8.89
CA LEU A 150 -12.95 -0.23 8.63
C LEU A 150 -12.61 0.64 9.85
N LEU A 151 -12.67 1.97 9.70
CA LEU A 151 -12.33 2.97 10.70
C LEU A 151 -13.60 3.61 11.27
N ASP A 152 -14.51 2.80 11.76
CA ASP A 152 -15.82 3.28 12.22
C ASP A 152 -15.79 3.83 13.66
N ARG A 153 -14.77 3.45 14.44
CA ARG A 153 -14.53 3.92 15.81
C ARG A 153 -13.13 4.53 15.94
N VAL A 154 -13.05 5.83 15.67
CA VAL A 154 -11.82 6.64 15.79
C VAL A 154 -12.11 7.92 16.57
N TRP A 155 -11.25 8.20 17.54
CA TRP A 155 -11.24 9.38 18.38
C TRP A 155 -9.94 10.16 18.17
N LEU A 156 -10.01 11.48 18.29
CA LEU A 156 -8.84 12.36 18.36
C LEU A 156 -8.80 13.03 19.71
N ASP A 157 -7.64 13.08 20.34
CA ASP A 157 -7.47 13.87 21.56
C ASP A 157 -7.50 15.37 21.16
N THR A 158 -8.65 16.01 21.35
CA THR A 158 -8.90 17.38 20.89
C THR A 158 -8.56 18.43 21.95
N ASN A 159 -8.52 18.03 23.22
CA ASN A 159 -8.28 18.91 24.36
C ASN A 159 -6.85 18.75 24.94
N GLY A 160 -6.11 17.72 24.52
CA GLY A 160 -4.73 17.43 24.94
C GLY A 160 -4.61 16.80 26.32
N ASP A 161 -5.68 16.22 26.87
CA ASP A 161 -5.68 15.60 28.20
C ASP A 161 -5.21 14.13 28.20
N GLY A 162 -5.04 13.53 27.01
CA GLY A 162 -4.62 12.13 26.84
C GLY A 162 -5.72 11.10 27.10
N GLU A 163 -6.95 11.53 27.32
CA GLU A 163 -8.15 10.70 27.36
C GLU A 163 -8.91 10.79 26.02
N PHE A 164 -9.87 9.89 25.81
CA PHE A 164 -10.67 9.86 24.57
C PHE A 164 -12.14 9.67 24.93
N SER A 165 -12.85 10.79 25.10
CA SER A 165 -14.28 10.78 25.44
C SER A 165 -15.15 10.48 24.22
N ASP A 166 -16.43 10.14 24.41
CA ASP A 166 -17.31 9.85 23.25
C ASP A 166 -17.59 11.09 22.38
N GLU A 167 -17.51 12.30 22.98
CA GLU A 167 -17.64 13.59 22.30
C GLU A 167 -16.49 13.88 21.33
N GLU A 168 -15.35 13.20 21.48
CA GLU A 168 -14.15 13.32 20.65
C GLU A 168 -14.13 12.32 19.48
N ARG A 169 -15.17 11.50 19.35
CA ARG A 169 -15.29 10.52 18.28
C ARG A 169 -15.55 11.22 16.94
N ILE A 170 -14.69 11.00 15.95
CA ILE A 170 -14.78 11.61 14.62
C ILE A 170 -15.62 10.78 13.64
N THR A 171 -15.67 9.46 13.83
CA THR A 171 -16.30 8.51 12.90
C THR A 171 -17.57 7.89 13.46
N ALA A 172 -18.50 7.51 12.58
CA ALA A 172 -19.75 6.83 12.93
C ALA A 172 -19.75 5.37 12.49
N SER A 173 -20.44 4.49 13.22
CA SER A 173 -20.59 3.07 12.86
C SER A 173 -21.67 2.82 11.81
N GLN A 174 -22.76 3.58 11.87
CA GLN A 174 -23.83 3.45 10.89
C GLN A 174 -23.38 3.86 9.49
N GLY A 175 -23.61 3.01 8.49
CA GLY A 175 -23.21 3.28 7.10
C GLY A 175 -21.74 2.99 6.77
N ALA A 176 -20.85 2.78 7.74
CA ALA A 176 -19.45 2.44 7.49
C ALA A 176 -19.25 0.95 7.17
N GLY A 177 -18.17 0.64 6.47
CA GLY A 177 -17.72 -0.72 6.21
C GLY A 177 -17.37 -0.99 4.76
N ILE A 178 -17.27 -2.27 4.42
CA ILE A 178 -16.93 -2.73 3.06
C ILE A 178 -18.17 -3.38 2.45
N GLU A 179 -18.55 -2.94 1.26
CA GLU A 179 -19.72 -3.42 0.53
C GLU A 179 -19.30 -3.93 -0.84
N LEU A 180 -19.83 -5.08 -1.23
CA LEU A 180 -19.68 -5.68 -2.55
C LEU A 180 -21.08 -5.99 -3.08
N ASN A 181 -21.38 -5.47 -4.28
CA ASN A 181 -22.67 -5.64 -4.94
C ASN A 181 -22.51 -6.48 -6.21
N THR A 182 -23.44 -7.38 -6.46
CA THR A 182 -23.48 -8.18 -7.70
C THR A 182 -24.54 -7.65 -8.68
N PRO A 183 -24.43 -7.96 -9.98
CA PRO A 183 -25.34 -7.42 -11.00
C PRO A 183 -26.82 -7.85 -10.84
N ASP A 184 -27.08 -8.92 -10.11
CA ASP A 184 -28.42 -9.42 -9.76
C ASP A 184 -28.98 -8.79 -8.46
N GLY A 185 -28.30 -7.78 -7.92
CA GLY A 185 -28.77 -6.99 -6.78
C GLY A 185 -28.43 -7.57 -5.40
N GLN A 186 -27.64 -8.63 -5.32
CA GLN A 186 -27.19 -9.15 -4.02
C GLN A 186 -26.09 -8.28 -3.41
N VAL A 187 -26.13 -8.15 -2.09
CA VAL A 187 -25.19 -7.33 -1.31
C VAL A 187 -24.42 -8.23 -0.34
N PHE A 188 -23.10 -8.10 -0.35
CA PHE A 188 -22.18 -8.80 0.54
C PHE A 188 -21.35 -7.79 1.33
N ARG A 189 -21.13 -8.04 2.62
CA ARG A 189 -20.49 -7.09 3.52
C ARG A 189 -19.44 -7.74 4.41
N ALA A 190 -18.39 -7.01 4.74
CA ALA A 190 -17.34 -7.47 5.67
C ALA A 190 -17.83 -7.59 7.12
N ASP A 191 -18.84 -6.81 7.51
CA ASP A 191 -19.39 -6.80 8.87
C ASP A 191 -20.56 -7.78 9.07
N SER A 192 -20.87 -8.60 8.06
CA SER A 192 -21.89 -9.67 8.13
C SER A 192 -21.33 -11.03 8.54
N GLY A 193 -20.11 -11.05 9.09
CA GLY A 193 -19.47 -12.23 9.67
C GLY A 193 -18.25 -11.85 10.52
N PRO A 194 -17.71 -12.79 11.31
CA PRO A 194 -16.50 -12.55 12.07
C PRO A 194 -15.29 -12.38 11.15
N CYS A 195 -14.28 -11.67 11.65
CA CYS A 195 -12.97 -11.59 11.03
C CYS A 195 -11.90 -12.10 12.00
N GLN A 196 -10.79 -12.57 11.46
CA GLN A 196 -9.59 -12.82 12.23
C GLN A 196 -8.76 -11.54 12.26
N VAL A 197 -8.48 -11.03 13.47
CA VAL A 197 -7.56 -9.91 13.66
C VAL A 197 -6.28 -10.45 14.27
N THR A 198 -5.16 -10.29 13.55
CA THR A 198 -3.82 -10.67 13.99
C THR A 198 -2.97 -9.43 14.11
N ILE A 199 -2.28 -9.27 15.24
CA ILE A 199 -1.30 -8.20 15.41
C ILE A 199 0.00 -8.66 14.77
N GLU A 200 0.23 -8.29 13.50
CA GLU A 200 1.46 -8.63 12.76
C GLU A 200 2.67 -7.89 13.36
N GLN A 201 2.48 -6.68 13.88
CA GLN A 201 3.53 -5.93 14.56
C GLN A 201 3.00 -5.13 15.75
N ARG A 202 3.72 -5.23 16.87
CA ARG A 202 3.44 -4.56 18.15
C ARG A 202 4.70 -3.84 18.61
N GLY A 203 4.88 -2.59 18.22
CA GLY A 203 6.03 -1.80 18.65
C GLY A 203 5.66 -0.36 19.00
N PRO A 204 6.58 0.34 19.71
CA PRO A 204 6.31 1.66 20.28
C PRO A 204 6.26 2.80 19.24
N ILE A 205 6.68 2.54 17.99
CA ILE A 205 6.68 3.52 16.90
C ILE A 205 5.62 3.17 15.85
N ARG A 206 5.47 1.88 15.52
CA ARG A 206 4.52 1.39 14.53
C ARG A 206 3.84 0.11 14.99
N ALA A 207 2.53 0.04 14.75
CA ALA A 207 1.77 -1.21 14.80
C ALA A 207 1.21 -1.57 13.42
N CYS A 208 1.03 -2.88 13.20
CA CYS A 208 0.34 -3.45 12.04
C CYS A 208 -0.68 -4.48 12.50
N LEU A 209 -1.95 -4.29 12.12
CA LEU A 209 -3.00 -5.30 12.25
C LEU A 209 -3.29 -5.91 10.89
N ARG A 210 -3.33 -7.24 10.80
CA ARG A 210 -3.93 -7.97 9.69
C ARG A 210 -5.34 -8.39 10.07
N ILE A 211 -6.32 -7.94 9.32
CA ILE A 211 -7.73 -8.30 9.45
C ILE A 211 -8.13 -9.14 8.25
N GLU A 212 -8.54 -10.39 8.45
CA GLU A 212 -8.95 -11.31 7.39
C GLU A 212 -10.39 -11.77 7.60
N GLY A 213 -11.20 -11.76 6.55
CA GLY A 213 -12.60 -12.17 6.62
C GLY A 213 -13.23 -12.36 5.25
N ASP A 214 -14.55 -12.52 5.24
CA ASP A 214 -15.33 -12.75 4.02
C ASP A 214 -16.35 -11.63 3.80
N HIS A 215 -16.58 -11.24 2.55
CA HIS A 215 -17.80 -10.52 2.20
C HIS A 215 -18.96 -11.50 2.22
N ARG A 216 -19.90 -11.32 3.16
CA ARG A 216 -21.05 -12.22 3.37
C ARG A 216 -22.38 -11.51 3.14
N GLY A 217 -23.33 -12.24 2.58
CA GLY A 217 -24.71 -11.82 2.34
C GLY A 217 -25.67 -13.00 2.51
N PRO A 218 -26.97 -12.82 2.24
CA PRO A 218 -27.98 -13.87 2.42
C PRO A 218 -27.70 -15.17 1.65
N SER A 219 -27.01 -15.11 0.52
CA SER A 219 -26.64 -16.27 -0.31
C SER A 219 -25.29 -16.91 0.06
N GLY A 220 -24.68 -16.45 1.16
CA GLY A 220 -23.41 -16.94 1.71
C GLY A 220 -22.24 -15.98 1.48
N LYS A 221 -21.05 -16.55 1.28
CA LYS A 221 -19.81 -15.82 1.02
C LYS A 221 -19.66 -15.52 -0.48
N MET A 222 -19.09 -14.35 -0.79
CA MET A 222 -18.62 -13.99 -2.14
C MET A 222 -17.09 -14.05 -2.25
N PHE A 223 -16.39 -12.99 -1.82
CA PHE A 223 -14.94 -12.88 -1.86
C PHE A 223 -14.35 -12.81 -0.46
N ARG A 224 -13.16 -13.36 -0.26
CA ARG A 224 -12.33 -13.06 0.92
C ARG A 224 -11.73 -11.66 0.81
N PHE A 225 -11.55 -11.01 1.97
CA PHE A 225 -10.78 -9.77 2.08
C PHE A 225 -9.64 -9.91 3.09
N ILE A 226 -8.60 -9.10 2.88
CA ILE A 226 -7.54 -8.87 3.84
C ILE A 226 -7.38 -7.34 3.96
N VAL A 227 -7.35 -6.81 5.18
CA VAL A 227 -6.95 -5.44 5.46
C VAL A 227 -5.69 -5.46 6.31
N ARG A 228 -4.62 -4.78 5.89
CA ARG A 228 -3.52 -4.44 6.79
C ARG A 228 -3.59 -2.98 7.19
N LEU A 229 -3.81 -2.74 8.48
CA LEU A 229 -3.89 -1.40 9.07
C LEU A 229 -2.57 -1.07 9.76
N HIS A 230 -1.92 -0.01 9.31
CA HIS A 230 -0.72 0.55 9.91
C HIS A 230 -1.03 1.86 10.63
N ALA A 231 -0.55 1.98 11.86
CA ALA A 231 -0.64 3.19 12.67
C ALA A 231 0.75 3.53 13.24
N TRP A 232 0.99 4.82 13.48
CA TRP A 232 2.29 5.32 13.93
C TRP A 232 2.14 6.24 15.14
N ARG A 233 3.12 6.17 16.04
CA ARG A 233 3.21 7.01 17.23
C ARG A 233 3.15 8.50 16.85
N GLY A 234 2.32 9.25 17.56
CA GLY A 234 2.16 10.70 17.42
C GLY A 234 1.51 11.14 16.10
N GLN A 235 0.94 10.21 15.32
CA GLN A 235 0.35 10.53 14.02
C GLN A 235 -1.18 10.40 14.03
N PRO A 236 -1.92 11.38 13.48
CA PRO A 236 -3.38 11.34 13.32
C PRO A 236 -3.77 10.73 11.97
N TYR A 237 -3.04 9.72 11.50
CA TYR A 237 -3.34 9.05 10.24
C TYR A 237 -2.97 7.57 10.29
N VAL A 238 -3.61 6.82 9.41
CA VAL A 238 -3.36 5.39 9.20
C VAL A 238 -3.20 5.09 7.71
N LYS A 239 -2.54 3.98 7.42
CA LYS A 239 -2.49 3.38 6.08
C LYS A 239 -3.19 2.03 6.11
N LEU A 240 -4.02 1.79 5.10
CA LEU A 240 -4.72 0.54 4.86
C LEU A 240 -4.22 -0.08 3.56
N HIS A 241 -3.83 -1.36 3.59
CA HIS A 241 -3.79 -2.19 2.38
C HIS A 241 -5.05 -3.04 2.36
N TYR A 242 -5.97 -2.74 1.46
CA TYR A 242 -7.18 -3.54 1.25
C TYR A 242 -6.97 -4.48 0.07
N THR A 243 -7.08 -5.78 0.29
CA THR A 243 -7.01 -6.81 -0.74
C THR A 243 -8.36 -7.52 -0.84
N PHE A 244 -8.92 -7.60 -2.05
CA PHE A 244 -9.99 -8.56 -2.34
C PHE A 244 -9.41 -9.78 -3.04
N ILE A 245 -9.97 -10.96 -2.78
CA ILE A 245 -9.56 -12.22 -3.39
C ILE A 245 -10.81 -12.96 -3.88
N ASN A 246 -10.91 -13.19 -5.19
CA ASN A 246 -11.96 -14.00 -5.76
C ASN A 246 -11.72 -15.48 -5.45
N ASP A 247 -12.29 -15.96 -4.35
CA ASP A 247 -12.31 -17.37 -3.98
C ASP A 247 -13.72 -18.00 -4.10
N ASN A 248 -14.57 -17.41 -4.95
CA ASN A 248 -15.90 -17.92 -5.25
C ASN A 248 -15.82 -19.16 -6.17
N ARG A 249 -15.64 -20.33 -5.57
CA ARG A 249 -15.46 -21.61 -6.29
C ARG A 249 -16.65 -22.03 -7.16
N ARG A 250 -17.81 -21.37 -7.06
CA ARG A 250 -19.03 -21.72 -7.82
C ARG A 250 -18.90 -21.46 -9.32
N GLN A 251 -18.03 -20.55 -9.74
CA GLN A 251 -17.93 -20.11 -11.13
C GLN A 251 -16.46 -19.90 -11.54
N LEU A 252 -16.14 -20.09 -12.81
CA LEU A 252 -14.83 -19.74 -13.38
C LEU A 252 -14.63 -18.23 -13.42
N MET A 253 -15.64 -17.49 -13.87
CA MET A 253 -15.66 -16.03 -13.94
C MET A 253 -16.77 -15.48 -13.04
N THR A 254 -16.41 -14.70 -12.03
CA THR A 254 -17.39 -14.04 -11.14
C THR A 254 -17.65 -12.61 -11.61
N ARG A 255 -18.93 -12.24 -11.71
CA ARG A 255 -19.36 -10.89 -12.08
C ARG A 255 -19.62 -10.03 -10.85
N ILE A 256 -19.02 -8.85 -10.80
CA ILE A 256 -19.18 -7.87 -9.72
C ILE A 256 -19.73 -6.56 -10.29
N LYS A 257 -20.67 -5.93 -9.58
CA LYS A 257 -21.25 -4.63 -9.98
C LYS A 257 -20.49 -3.48 -9.32
N SER A 258 -20.24 -3.56 -8.02
CA SER A 258 -19.37 -2.62 -7.33
C SER A 258 -18.68 -3.23 -6.09
N LEU A 259 -17.64 -2.57 -5.63
CA LEU A 259 -16.98 -2.80 -4.34
C LEU A 259 -16.49 -1.46 -3.78
N ASP A 260 -16.97 -1.10 -2.60
CA ASP A 260 -16.75 0.21 -1.99
C ASP A 260 -16.20 0.08 -0.55
N LEU A 261 -15.21 0.89 -0.21
CA LEU A 261 -14.80 1.15 1.18
C LEU A 261 -15.53 2.42 1.65
N VAL A 262 -16.37 2.29 2.67
CA VAL A 262 -17.24 3.36 3.15
C VAL A 262 -16.81 3.83 4.52
N PHE A 263 -16.44 5.10 4.59
CA PHE A 263 -16.10 5.81 5.82
C PHE A 263 -17.27 6.72 6.19
N SER A 264 -17.72 6.67 7.44
CA SER A 264 -18.83 7.51 7.91
C SER A 264 -18.34 8.48 8.96
N HIS A 265 -18.70 9.75 8.80
CA HIS A 265 -18.37 10.82 9.74
C HIS A 265 -19.50 10.99 10.77
N ARG A 266 -19.12 11.02 12.05
CA ARG A 266 -20.05 11.34 13.15
C ARG A 266 -20.19 12.85 13.19
N ARG A 267 -21.38 13.34 12.86
CA ARG A 267 -21.72 14.75 13.01
C ARG A 267 -22.03 15.05 14.46
N ILE A 268 -21.54 16.18 14.95
CA ILE A 268 -21.91 16.67 16.28
C ILE A 268 -22.55 18.06 16.17
N ASP A 269 -22.11 18.91 15.23
CA ASP A 269 -22.69 20.24 14.99
C ASP A 269 -23.02 20.46 13.50
N GLY A 270 -23.85 21.47 13.20
CA GLY A 270 -24.36 21.73 11.85
C GLY A 270 -23.31 22.15 10.81
N GLY A 271 -23.49 21.67 9.58
CA GLY A 271 -22.74 22.09 8.37
C GLY A 271 -21.54 21.22 8.02
N GLN A 272 -21.79 19.99 7.55
CA GLN A 272 -20.74 19.15 6.98
C GLN A 272 -20.19 19.77 5.68
N GLN A 273 -18.89 19.61 5.47
CA GLN A 273 -18.21 20.00 4.24
C GLN A 273 -17.57 18.78 3.59
N GLY A 274 -17.73 18.70 2.27
CA GLY A 274 -17.14 17.68 1.43
C GLY A 274 -16.18 18.28 0.40
N PHE A 275 -14.99 17.70 0.28
CA PHE A 275 -14.01 18.09 -0.74
C PHE A 275 -13.61 16.89 -1.60
N LEU A 276 -13.39 17.13 -2.89
CA LEU A 276 -12.76 16.18 -3.80
C LEU A 276 -11.60 16.87 -4.52
N ASN A 277 -10.42 16.25 -4.56
CA ASN A 277 -9.23 16.82 -5.19
C ASN A 277 -8.87 18.25 -4.70
N GLY A 278 -9.19 18.57 -3.44
CA GLY A 278 -8.98 19.89 -2.85
C GLY A 278 -10.06 20.94 -3.16
N GLU A 279 -11.03 20.62 -4.00
CA GLU A 279 -12.13 21.51 -4.37
C GLU A 279 -13.39 21.22 -3.56
N ALA A 280 -14.20 22.26 -3.31
CA ALA A 280 -15.49 22.10 -2.64
C ALA A 280 -16.43 21.28 -3.53
N SER A 281 -16.91 20.15 -3.02
CA SER A 281 -17.67 19.18 -3.81
C SER A 281 -18.63 18.40 -2.91
N PRO A 282 -19.60 19.07 -2.24
CA PRO A 282 -20.64 18.38 -1.50
C PRO A 282 -21.49 17.54 -2.46
N ASP A 283 -21.89 16.34 -2.02
CA ASP A 283 -22.73 15.42 -2.79
C ASP A 283 -22.22 15.15 -4.21
N ALA A 284 -20.91 15.01 -4.32
CA ALA A 284 -20.23 14.85 -5.59
C ALA A 284 -19.46 13.53 -5.67
N ARG A 285 -19.27 13.08 -6.91
CA ARG A 285 -18.47 11.90 -7.21
C ARG A 285 -17.48 12.17 -8.31
N VAL A 286 -16.20 11.89 -8.04
CA VAL A 286 -15.17 11.77 -9.07
C VAL A 286 -15.01 10.30 -9.46
N LEU A 287 -15.02 10.01 -10.76
CA LEU A 287 -14.73 8.69 -11.34
C LEU A 287 -13.57 8.84 -12.33
N GLN A 288 -12.39 8.30 -12.01
CA GLN A 288 -11.37 8.10 -13.04
C GLN A 288 -11.86 7.00 -13.98
N ILE A 289 -12.14 7.34 -15.24
CA ILE A 289 -12.69 6.42 -16.23
C ILE A 289 -11.58 5.55 -16.79
N ASP A 290 -10.50 6.20 -17.22
CA ASP A 290 -9.29 5.58 -17.75
C ASP A 290 -8.05 6.46 -17.47
N ASP A 291 -6.90 6.13 -18.04
CA ASP A 291 -5.65 6.90 -17.91
C ASP A 291 -5.69 8.28 -18.60
N ARG A 292 -6.80 8.67 -19.22
CA ARG A 292 -6.89 9.91 -20.02
C ARG A 292 -7.99 10.85 -19.57
N GLY A 293 -8.97 10.38 -18.80
CA GLY A 293 -10.02 11.25 -18.29
C GLY A 293 -10.74 10.74 -17.06
N TYR A 294 -11.29 11.70 -16.31
CA TYR A 294 -12.17 11.46 -15.18
C TYR A 294 -13.49 12.21 -15.35
N LYS A 295 -14.51 11.80 -14.59
CA LYS A 295 -15.82 12.45 -14.53
C LYS A 295 -16.05 13.04 -13.15
N ILE A 296 -16.62 14.25 -13.08
CA ILE A 296 -17.26 14.79 -11.87
C ILE A 296 -18.71 15.09 -12.21
N ASN A 297 -19.65 14.47 -11.49
CA ASN A 297 -21.10 14.71 -11.62
C ASN A 297 -21.68 14.68 -13.06
N SER A 298 -20.99 14.00 -13.99
CA SER A 298 -21.29 13.72 -15.42
C SER A 298 -20.37 14.40 -16.44
N GLU A 299 -19.66 15.47 -16.07
CA GLU A 299 -18.73 16.16 -16.97
C GLU A 299 -17.42 15.39 -17.09
N VAL A 300 -16.96 15.16 -18.32
CA VAL A 300 -15.65 14.51 -18.58
C VAL A 300 -14.57 15.57 -18.63
N THR A 301 -13.58 15.43 -17.76
CA THR A 301 -12.37 16.27 -17.75
C THR A 301 -11.18 15.44 -18.23
N PRO A 302 -10.39 15.93 -19.22
CA PRO A 302 -9.12 15.33 -19.59
C PRO A 302 -8.12 15.34 -18.43
N GLY A 303 -7.29 14.30 -18.34
CA GLY A 303 -6.24 14.18 -17.34
C GLY A 303 -6.62 13.27 -16.16
N HIS A 304 -6.03 13.57 -15.00
CA HIS A 304 -6.02 12.67 -13.85
C HIS A 304 -6.60 13.36 -12.62
N ALA A 305 -7.53 12.71 -11.94
CA ALA A 305 -7.98 13.14 -10.63
C ALA A 305 -6.84 12.97 -9.61
N GLN A 306 -6.77 13.86 -8.61
CA GLN A 306 -5.74 13.80 -7.57
C GLN A 306 -5.90 12.60 -6.63
N GLY A 307 -7.09 11.99 -6.58
CA GLY A 307 -7.29 10.71 -5.90
C GLY A 307 -7.47 10.78 -4.39
N TRP A 308 -7.93 11.92 -3.87
CA TRP A 308 -8.28 12.07 -2.45
C TRP A 308 -9.52 12.96 -2.25
N GLY A 309 -10.20 12.76 -1.13
CA GLY A 309 -11.36 13.55 -0.70
C GLY A 309 -11.39 13.75 0.81
N TYR A 310 -12.19 14.69 1.28
CA TYR A 310 -12.38 14.99 2.71
C TYR A 310 -13.86 15.08 3.05
N LEU A 311 -14.19 14.65 4.27
CA LEU A 311 -15.49 14.85 4.88
C LEU A 311 -15.30 15.22 6.36
N GLY A 312 -15.98 16.27 6.80
CA GLY A 312 -15.95 16.71 8.19
C GLY A 312 -16.87 17.89 8.46
N ASP A 313 -16.85 18.39 9.69
CA ASP A 313 -17.53 19.60 10.13
C ASP A 313 -16.55 20.59 10.78
N ARG A 314 -17.05 21.55 11.56
CA ARG A 314 -16.21 22.55 12.24
C ARG A 314 -15.36 21.96 13.38
N ARG A 315 -15.73 20.82 13.96
CA ARG A 315 -14.98 20.14 15.02
C ARG A 315 -13.87 19.26 14.46
N GLY A 316 -14.06 18.73 13.25
CA GLY A 316 -13.04 17.95 12.58
C GLY A 316 -13.61 16.98 11.56
N GLY A 317 -12.76 16.10 11.07
CA GLY A 317 -13.12 15.13 10.04
C GLY A 317 -11.94 14.30 9.60
N PHE A 318 -12.08 13.69 8.43
CA PHE A 318 -11.05 12.86 7.84
C PHE A 318 -10.97 13.05 6.33
N ALA A 319 -9.74 12.93 5.81
CA ALA A 319 -9.47 12.81 4.39
C ALA A 319 -9.05 11.38 4.06
N VAL A 320 -9.52 10.87 2.93
CA VAL A 320 -9.17 9.55 2.40
C VAL A 320 -8.59 9.72 1.00
N GLY A 321 -7.45 9.08 0.74
CA GLY A 321 -6.82 9.05 -0.57
C GLY A 321 -6.29 7.67 -0.92
N ILE A 322 -6.21 7.37 -2.22
CA ILE A 322 -5.67 6.11 -2.71
C ILE A 322 -4.36 6.41 -3.43
N ARG A 323 -3.28 5.74 -3.02
CA ARG A 323 -2.01 5.80 -3.74
C ARG A 323 -2.20 5.22 -5.14
N GLU A 324 -1.67 5.89 -6.15
CA GLU A 324 -1.74 5.48 -7.55
C GLU A 324 -3.20 5.38 -8.06
N PHE A 325 -4.06 6.34 -7.67
CA PHE A 325 -5.50 6.38 -7.96
C PHE A 325 -5.82 6.26 -9.45
N TRP A 326 -5.28 7.17 -10.28
CA TRP A 326 -5.63 7.19 -11.71
C TRP A 326 -4.95 6.07 -12.47
N GLN A 327 -3.78 5.65 -12.02
CA GLN A 327 -3.01 4.58 -12.60
C GLN A 327 -3.74 3.23 -12.48
N ASN A 328 -4.55 3.06 -11.44
CA ASN A 328 -5.33 1.86 -11.15
C ASN A 328 -6.82 1.98 -11.57
N TRP A 329 -7.12 2.81 -12.56
CA TRP A 329 -8.49 3.02 -13.04
C TRP A 329 -9.22 1.70 -13.41
N PRO A 330 -10.56 1.65 -13.36
CA PRO A 330 -11.42 2.71 -12.83
C PRO A 330 -11.36 2.79 -11.31
N LYS A 331 -11.45 4.01 -10.77
CA LYS A 331 -11.53 4.30 -9.32
C LYS A 331 -12.46 5.47 -9.09
N SER A 332 -13.17 5.50 -7.97
CA SER A 332 -13.99 6.66 -7.61
C SER A 332 -13.81 7.10 -6.17
N LEU A 333 -14.07 8.39 -5.94
CA LEU A 333 -14.30 8.96 -4.63
C LEU A 333 -15.63 9.70 -4.68
N GLU A 334 -16.49 9.42 -3.72
CA GLU A 334 -17.81 10.04 -3.59
C GLU A 334 -17.92 10.61 -2.17
N VAL A 335 -18.21 11.90 -2.08
CA VAL A 335 -18.54 12.53 -0.81
C VAL A 335 -20.02 12.82 -0.81
N VAL A 336 -20.70 12.29 0.20
CA VAL A 336 -22.13 12.48 0.42
C VAL A 336 -22.29 13.20 1.75
N THR A 337 -22.79 14.43 1.66
CA THR A 337 -23.23 15.23 2.80
C THR A 337 -24.70 14.89 3.10
N GLU A 338 -25.33 15.64 4.01
CA GLU A 338 -26.67 15.45 4.57
C GLU A 338 -27.74 14.75 3.68
N GLY A 339 -28.64 13.94 4.28
CA GLY A 339 -29.92 13.49 3.69
C GLY A 339 -29.84 12.47 2.54
N ASN A 340 -28.72 12.40 1.82
CA ASN A 340 -28.51 11.54 0.66
C ASN A 340 -27.61 10.32 0.96
N ALA A 341 -27.04 10.25 2.17
CA ALA A 341 -26.21 9.13 2.59
C ALA A 341 -26.98 7.81 2.42
N ARG A 342 -26.44 6.88 1.62
CA ARG A 342 -27.13 5.64 1.29
C ARG A 342 -27.41 4.85 2.57
N GLN A 343 -28.68 4.51 2.79
CA GLN A 343 -29.05 3.61 3.88
C GLN A 343 -28.55 2.20 3.57
N ARG A 344 -27.73 1.63 4.46
CA ARG A 344 -27.34 0.22 4.35
C ARG A 344 -28.53 -0.64 4.72
N ILE A 345 -29.11 -1.34 3.75
CA ILE A 345 -30.19 -2.31 3.97
C ILE A 345 -29.68 -3.42 4.90
N GLY A 346 -30.45 -3.78 5.93
CA GLY A 346 -30.15 -4.90 6.84
C GLY A 346 -28.95 -4.66 7.76
N GLN A 347 -28.58 -3.42 8.08
CA GLN A 347 -27.66 -3.12 9.18
C GLN A 347 -28.47 -3.13 10.49
N ASP A 348 -28.12 -4.02 11.43
CA ASP A 348 -28.64 -3.90 12.79
C ASP A 348 -28.16 -2.56 13.36
N ASN A 349 -29.08 -1.79 13.94
CA ASN A 349 -28.72 -0.63 14.75
C ASN A 349 -27.77 -1.13 15.84
N ASP A 350 -26.52 -0.64 15.86
CA ASP A 350 -25.62 -0.94 16.97
C ASP A 350 -26.28 -0.34 18.21
N ALA A 351 -26.65 -1.16 19.20
CA ALA A 351 -27.46 -0.73 20.35
C ALA A 351 -26.80 0.38 21.17
N THR A 352 -25.51 0.67 20.93
CA THR A 352 -24.74 1.76 21.54
C THR A 352 -24.91 3.11 20.83
N GLU A 353 -25.45 3.17 19.62
CA GLU A 353 -25.74 4.42 18.88
C GLU A 353 -27.26 4.64 18.86
N SER A 354 -27.83 5.09 19.99
CA SER A 354 -29.25 5.44 20.07
C SER A 354 -29.51 6.81 19.46
N GLY A 355 -30.19 6.84 18.31
CA GLY A 355 -30.71 8.06 17.69
C GLY A 355 -30.37 8.17 16.19
N PRO A 356 -31.11 8.98 15.41
CA PRO A 356 -30.72 9.32 14.06
C PRO A 356 -29.44 10.17 14.12
N VAL A 357 -28.27 9.55 14.00
CA VAL A 357 -27.03 10.29 13.78
C VAL A 357 -27.08 10.76 12.33
N ASP A 358 -27.36 12.05 12.13
CA ASP A 358 -27.16 12.71 10.85
C ASP A 358 -25.71 12.45 10.41
N ARG A 359 -25.53 11.77 9.29
CA ARG A 359 -24.23 11.22 8.89
C ARG A 359 -23.88 11.61 7.47
N GLY A 360 -22.59 11.86 7.27
CA GLY A 360 -22.00 11.97 5.94
C GLY A 360 -21.20 10.71 5.63
N GLN A 361 -21.03 10.40 4.35
CA GLN A 361 -20.22 9.28 3.88
C GLN A 361 -19.16 9.75 2.91
N LEU A 362 -17.95 9.22 3.06
CA LEU A 362 -16.93 9.24 2.02
C LEU A 362 -16.74 7.81 1.53
N ARG A 363 -17.07 7.57 0.26
CA ARG A 363 -17.02 6.26 -0.38
C ARG A 363 -15.84 6.19 -1.34
N VAL A 364 -15.00 5.19 -1.15
CA VAL A 364 -13.89 4.85 -2.02
C VAL A 364 -14.32 3.68 -2.89
N GLY A 365 -14.61 3.95 -4.15
CA GLY A 365 -14.93 2.93 -5.14
C GLY A 365 -13.65 2.22 -5.57
N ILE A 366 -13.40 1.04 -5.00
CA ILE A 366 -12.32 0.14 -5.42
C ILE A 366 -12.68 -0.48 -6.77
N LEU A 367 -13.93 -0.96 -6.86
CA LEU A 367 -14.60 -1.35 -8.09
C LEU A 367 -15.81 -0.42 -8.25
N PRO A 368 -15.62 0.83 -8.69
CA PRO A 368 -16.72 1.78 -8.80
C PRO A 368 -17.79 1.29 -9.78
N GLU A 369 -19.06 1.53 -9.50
CA GLU A 369 -20.09 1.34 -10.52
C GLU A 369 -19.84 2.25 -11.73
N PHE A 370 -20.05 1.69 -12.92
CA PHE A 370 -20.03 2.39 -14.19
C PHE A 370 -21.22 1.97 -15.07
N PRO A 371 -21.71 2.86 -15.96
CA PRO A 371 -22.84 2.55 -16.83
C PRO A 371 -22.47 1.50 -17.88
N GLN A 372 -23.46 0.68 -18.26
CA GLN A 372 -23.36 -0.17 -19.44
C GLN A 372 -23.04 0.69 -20.67
N GLY A 373 -22.22 0.18 -21.60
CA GLY A 373 -21.79 0.95 -22.77
C GLY A 373 -20.51 1.76 -22.59
N LEU A 374 -20.06 2.04 -21.35
CA LEU A 374 -18.92 2.95 -21.12
C LEU A 374 -17.62 2.49 -21.83
N TYR A 375 -17.37 1.19 -21.85
CA TYR A 375 -16.17 0.60 -22.44
C TYR A 375 -16.48 -0.23 -23.71
N ASP A 376 -17.72 -0.18 -24.19
CA ASP A 376 -18.16 -0.97 -25.34
C ASP A 376 -17.71 -0.28 -26.66
N GLY A 377 -17.67 -1.04 -27.76
CA GLY A 377 -17.39 -0.51 -29.10
C GLY A 377 -15.93 -0.12 -29.37
N LYS A 378 -15.01 -0.50 -28.47
CA LYS A 378 -13.57 -0.30 -28.66
C LYS A 378 -13.02 -1.30 -29.68
N PRO A 379 -11.94 -0.95 -30.41
CA PRO A 379 -11.23 -1.94 -31.21
C PRO A 379 -10.85 -3.15 -30.35
N LEU A 380 -11.06 -4.35 -30.86
CA LEU A 380 -10.94 -5.59 -30.08
C LEU A 380 -9.56 -5.77 -29.41
N ARG A 381 -8.47 -5.36 -30.07
CA ARG A 381 -7.13 -5.37 -29.45
C ARG A 381 -7.02 -4.43 -28.25
N GLU A 382 -7.65 -3.26 -28.32
CA GLU A 382 -7.70 -2.34 -27.20
C GLU A 382 -8.58 -2.88 -26.07
N GLU A 383 -9.74 -3.46 -26.41
CA GLU A 383 -10.63 -4.12 -25.44
C GLU A 383 -9.94 -5.29 -24.73
N ALA A 384 -9.26 -6.16 -25.48
CA ALA A 384 -8.52 -7.31 -24.97
C ALA A 384 -7.34 -6.91 -24.08
N LYS A 385 -6.72 -5.74 -24.34
CA LYS A 385 -5.63 -5.19 -23.53
C LYS A 385 -6.12 -4.50 -22.26
N LEU A 386 -7.07 -3.56 -22.40
CA LEU A 386 -7.40 -2.59 -21.34
C LEU A 386 -8.72 -2.89 -20.62
N TYR A 387 -9.74 -3.36 -21.35
CA TYR A 387 -11.13 -3.35 -20.91
C TYR A 387 -11.75 -4.75 -20.72
N TYR A 388 -10.96 -5.82 -20.86
CA TYR A 388 -11.43 -7.21 -20.89
C TYR A 388 -12.24 -7.66 -19.67
N TYR A 389 -11.93 -7.08 -18.51
CA TYR A 389 -12.63 -7.33 -17.26
C TYR A 389 -13.76 -6.32 -16.99
N LEU A 390 -14.02 -5.35 -17.88
CA LEU A 390 -14.96 -4.23 -17.75
C LEU A 390 -15.99 -4.23 -18.90
N ARG A 391 -16.97 -5.14 -18.87
CA ARG A 391 -17.93 -5.31 -19.99
C ARG A 391 -19.37 -5.27 -19.50
N GLY A 392 -20.24 -4.58 -20.24
CA GLY A 392 -21.67 -4.56 -19.94
C GLY A 392 -22.01 -3.90 -18.58
N GLY A 393 -21.24 -2.92 -18.14
CA GLY A 393 -21.48 -2.20 -16.88
C GLY A 393 -21.09 -2.99 -15.62
N VAL A 394 -20.30 -4.05 -15.76
CA VAL A 394 -19.88 -4.93 -14.66
C VAL A 394 -18.42 -5.35 -14.80
N TYR A 395 -17.83 -5.75 -13.68
CA TYR A 395 -16.52 -6.38 -13.61
C TYR A 395 -16.63 -7.89 -13.79
N SER A 396 -15.63 -8.54 -14.39
CA SER A 396 -15.52 -10.00 -14.51
C SER A 396 -14.14 -10.48 -14.08
N PHE A 397 -14.08 -11.34 -13.06
CA PHE A 397 -12.83 -11.86 -12.50
C PHE A 397 -12.76 -13.37 -12.58
N LYS A 398 -11.63 -13.90 -13.08
CA LYS A 398 -11.36 -15.34 -13.00
C LYS A 398 -11.16 -15.77 -11.54
N ILE A 399 -11.55 -17.00 -11.21
CA ILE A 399 -11.27 -17.61 -9.90
C ILE A 399 -9.78 -17.47 -9.57
N GLY A 400 -9.48 -17.07 -8.33
CA GLY A 400 -8.13 -16.84 -7.86
C GLY A 400 -7.57 -15.45 -8.14
N ALA A 401 -8.26 -14.57 -8.87
CA ALA A 401 -7.83 -13.19 -9.05
C ALA A 401 -7.81 -12.44 -7.71
N ALA A 402 -6.78 -11.64 -7.48
CA ALA A 402 -6.70 -10.74 -6.33
C ALA A 402 -6.19 -9.36 -6.76
N ARG A 403 -6.48 -8.34 -5.94
CA ARG A 403 -5.84 -7.03 -6.06
C ARG A 403 -5.81 -6.31 -4.72
N THR A 404 -4.67 -5.70 -4.41
CA THR A 404 -4.42 -4.88 -3.25
C THR A 404 -4.44 -3.39 -3.61
N HIS A 405 -5.08 -2.58 -2.76
CA HIS A 405 -5.16 -1.12 -2.89
C HIS A 405 -4.61 -0.47 -1.62
N GLU A 406 -3.74 0.52 -1.79
CA GLU A 406 -3.15 1.28 -0.69
C GLU A 406 -3.95 2.57 -0.46
N THR A 407 -4.63 2.66 0.68
CA THR A 407 -5.46 3.80 1.09
C THR A 407 -4.86 4.47 2.31
N TRP A 408 -4.79 5.79 2.31
CA TRP A 408 -4.36 6.60 3.44
C TRP A 408 -5.55 7.37 3.99
N VAL A 409 -5.71 7.35 5.32
CA VAL A 409 -6.76 8.11 6.02
C VAL A 409 -6.10 9.05 7.01
N ARG A 410 -6.32 10.35 6.85
CA ARG A 410 -5.79 11.40 7.73
C ARG A 410 -6.92 12.12 8.44
N PHE A 411 -6.87 12.10 9.75
CA PHE A 411 -7.83 12.77 10.61
C PHE A 411 -7.34 14.18 10.95
N SER A 412 -8.27 15.11 11.16
CA SER A 412 -7.98 16.51 11.49
C SER A 412 -8.93 17.00 12.56
N VAL A 413 -8.37 17.74 13.52
CA VAL A 413 -9.15 18.59 14.43
C VAL A 413 -9.45 19.89 13.69
N GLY A 414 -10.71 20.30 13.72
CA GLY A 414 -11.22 21.45 12.98
C GLY A 414 -11.12 21.30 11.45
N MET A 415 -11.44 22.38 10.76
CA MET A 415 -11.37 22.43 9.29
C MET A 415 -9.91 22.44 8.82
N PRO A 416 -9.48 21.49 7.97
CA PRO A 416 -8.09 21.42 7.55
C PRO A 416 -7.76 22.44 6.45
N ASP A 417 -6.48 22.83 6.40
CA ASP A 417 -5.92 23.52 5.23
C ASP A 417 -5.86 22.56 4.03
N ARG A 418 -6.57 22.92 2.95
CA ARG A 418 -6.72 22.06 1.77
C ARG A 418 -5.40 21.84 1.02
N LYS A 419 -4.52 22.84 0.98
CA LYS A 419 -3.21 22.72 0.33
C LYS A 419 -2.31 21.76 1.10
N ARG A 420 -2.31 21.85 2.44
CA ARG A 420 -1.57 20.91 3.31
C ARG A 420 -2.08 19.48 3.17
N LEU A 421 -3.40 19.27 3.03
CA LEU A 421 -3.95 17.94 2.72
C LEU A 421 -3.52 17.44 1.34
N GLY A 422 -3.58 18.29 0.31
CA GLY A 422 -3.08 17.94 -1.02
C GLY A 422 -1.61 17.52 -0.99
N SER A 423 -0.75 18.30 -0.32
CA SER A 423 0.65 17.96 -0.09
C SER A 423 0.83 16.64 0.66
N PHE A 424 -0.02 16.34 1.66
CA PHE A 424 0.02 15.05 2.35
C PHE A 424 -0.21 13.87 1.38
N PHE A 425 -1.21 13.94 0.51
CA PHE A 425 -1.49 12.85 -0.44
C PHE A 425 -0.45 12.76 -1.58
N GLU A 426 0.07 13.90 -2.05
CA GLU A 426 1.24 13.92 -2.96
C GLU A 426 2.47 13.27 -2.32
N ALA A 427 2.63 13.43 -1.01
CA ALA A 427 3.64 12.76 -0.22
C ALA A 427 3.40 11.23 -0.12
N THR A 428 2.14 10.76 -0.11
CA THR A 428 1.84 9.31 -0.07
C THR A 428 2.15 8.57 -1.37
N GLU A 429 2.14 9.26 -2.52
CA GLU A 429 2.45 8.65 -3.84
C GLU A 429 3.86 8.06 -3.89
N LYS A 430 4.81 8.69 -3.17
CA LYS A 430 6.21 8.28 -3.11
C LYS A 430 6.66 8.17 -1.65
N PRO A 431 6.63 6.95 -1.08
CA PRO A 431 7.16 6.70 0.25
C PRO A 431 8.65 7.05 0.35
N LEU A 432 9.04 7.54 1.53
CA LEU A 432 10.44 7.76 1.89
C LEU A 432 11.14 6.41 2.10
N LEU A 433 12.39 6.31 1.64
CA LEU A 433 13.22 5.11 1.76
C LEU A 433 14.51 5.47 2.51
N ALA A 434 14.86 4.69 3.54
CA ALA A 434 16.21 4.71 4.09
C ALA A 434 17.10 3.85 3.23
N THR A 435 18.14 4.46 2.66
CA THR A 435 19.01 3.84 1.67
C THR A 435 20.44 3.76 2.17
N CYS A 436 21.11 2.65 1.88
CA CYS A 436 22.54 2.48 2.15
C CYS A 436 23.36 2.84 0.92
N ASP A 437 24.65 3.12 1.12
CA ASP A 437 25.60 3.17 0.03
C ASP A 437 25.65 1.80 -0.70
N PRO A 438 25.57 1.75 -2.05
CA PRO A 438 25.63 0.50 -2.79
C PRO A 438 26.90 -0.34 -2.51
N ALA A 439 28.03 0.27 -2.19
CA ALA A 439 29.25 -0.45 -1.80
C ALA A 439 29.09 -1.16 -0.45
N TYR A 440 28.38 -0.55 0.50
CA TYR A 440 27.99 -1.23 1.74
C TYR A 440 27.09 -2.42 1.42
N VAL A 441 26.04 -2.22 0.62
CA VAL A 441 25.09 -3.29 0.23
C VAL A 441 25.82 -4.47 -0.37
N ARG A 442 26.73 -4.24 -1.35
CA ARG A 442 27.55 -5.28 -1.95
C ARG A 442 28.37 -6.05 -0.91
N LYS A 443 29.03 -5.36 0.03
CA LYS A 443 29.86 -5.97 1.07
C LYS A 443 29.08 -6.97 1.94
N THR A 444 27.77 -6.75 2.12
CA THR A 444 26.94 -7.66 2.92
C THR A 444 26.68 -9.01 2.26
N LEU A 445 26.75 -9.08 0.93
CA LEU A 445 26.30 -10.22 0.12
C LEU A 445 24.83 -10.62 0.35
N ALA A 446 24.03 -9.80 1.04
CA ALA A 446 22.65 -10.12 1.44
C ALA A 446 21.69 -10.25 0.25
N ALA A 447 22.07 -9.79 -0.94
CA ALA A 447 21.34 -9.98 -2.19
C ALA A 447 22.17 -10.74 -3.24
N GLY A 448 23.22 -11.45 -2.83
CA GLY A 448 24.25 -12.01 -3.71
C GLY A 448 25.39 -11.01 -3.99
N ASP A 449 26.39 -11.45 -4.76
CA ASP A 449 27.49 -10.57 -5.21
C ASP A 449 27.03 -9.70 -6.38
N LEU A 450 26.37 -8.59 -6.03
CA LEU A 450 25.95 -7.58 -6.99
C LEU A 450 27.06 -6.53 -7.13
N ALA A 451 27.66 -6.42 -8.32
CA ALA A 451 28.65 -5.37 -8.57
C ALA A 451 28.03 -3.97 -8.44
N VAL A 452 28.73 -3.04 -7.77
CA VAL A 452 28.30 -1.64 -7.66
C VAL A 452 28.27 -1.01 -9.04
N ALA A 453 27.21 -0.25 -9.34
CA ALA A 453 27.06 0.43 -10.62
C ALA A 453 28.18 1.47 -10.82
N ASN A 454 28.79 1.46 -12.00
CA ASN A 454 29.87 2.38 -12.31
C ASN A 454 29.33 3.73 -12.77
N ARG A 455 29.10 4.64 -11.82
CA ARG A 455 28.66 6.02 -12.09
C ARG A 455 29.68 6.87 -12.88
N LYS A 456 30.92 6.39 -13.03
CA LYS A 456 32.02 7.06 -13.75
C LYS A 456 32.27 6.47 -15.15
N ALA A 457 31.62 5.36 -15.51
CA ALA A 457 31.67 4.86 -16.87
C ALA A 457 31.08 5.93 -17.80
N THR A 458 31.65 6.06 -19.00
CA THR A 458 31.20 6.99 -20.04
C THR A 458 29.67 6.93 -20.13
N PRO A 459 28.94 8.07 -20.09
CA PRO A 459 27.47 8.10 -19.93
C PRO A 459 26.67 7.26 -20.94
N HIS A 460 27.30 6.80 -22.03
CA HIS A 460 26.67 6.08 -23.14
C HIS A 460 27.24 4.68 -23.39
N LEU A 461 28.16 4.17 -22.56
CA LEU A 461 28.81 2.88 -22.79
C LEU A 461 28.83 2.00 -21.54
N GLY A 462 28.53 0.72 -21.74
CA GLY A 462 28.53 -0.30 -20.70
C GLY A 462 27.14 -0.59 -20.14
N TYR A 463 27.07 -1.64 -19.31
CA TYR A 463 25.81 -2.17 -18.78
C TYR A 463 24.96 -1.12 -18.05
N ASP A 464 25.57 -0.31 -17.17
CA ASP A 464 24.82 0.66 -16.37
C ASP A 464 24.26 1.82 -17.23
N ALA A 465 24.93 2.21 -18.33
CA ALA A 465 24.38 3.17 -19.28
C ALA A 465 23.20 2.57 -20.05
N TRP A 466 23.39 1.37 -20.60
CA TRP A 466 22.36 0.64 -21.34
C TRP A 466 21.09 0.38 -20.52
N ILE A 467 21.22 -0.06 -19.26
CA ILE A 467 20.04 -0.36 -18.43
C ILE A 467 19.28 0.91 -17.99
N ASN A 468 19.96 2.06 -17.90
CA ASN A 468 19.30 3.34 -17.65
C ASN A 468 18.50 3.80 -18.87
N GLU A 469 19.08 3.71 -20.07
CA GLU A 469 18.38 4.00 -21.32
C GLU A 469 17.20 3.03 -21.53
N PHE A 470 17.40 1.74 -21.23
CA PHE A 470 16.32 0.76 -21.22
C PHE A 470 15.20 1.13 -20.25
N LEU A 471 15.51 1.62 -19.05
CA LEU A 471 14.49 2.08 -18.11
C LEU A 471 13.72 3.27 -18.68
N ASP A 472 14.39 4.22 -19.32
CA ASP A 472 13.73 5.38 -19.93
C ASP A 472 12.80 4.94 -21.08
N CYS A 473 13.26 4.06 -21.98
CA CYS A 473 12.42 3.43 -23.01
C CYS A 473 11.24 2.66 -22.41
N HIS A 474 11.48 1.83 -21.39
CA HIS A 474 10.45 1.07 -20.69
C HIS A 474 9.37 1.98 -20.10
N LEU A 475 9.76 3.12 -19.53
CA LEU A 475 8.84 4.09 -18.95
C LEU A 475 8.02 4.82 -20.02
N GLU A 476 8.61 5.08 -21.19
CA GLU A 476 7.89 5.66 -22.33
C GLU A 476 6.93 4.66 -22.97
N ASP A 477 7.39 3.43 -23.22
CA ASP A 477 6.56 2.31 -23.70
C ASP A 477 5.34 2.11 -22.81
N ARG A 478 5.49 2.23 -21.49
CA ARG A 478 4.36 2.15 -20.55
C ARG A 478 3.29 3.20 -20.83
N ARG A 479 3.68 4.41 -21.23
CA ARG A 479 2.75 5.50 -21.58
C ARG A 479 2.12 5.25 -22.94
N GLU A 480 2.92 4.91 -23.95
CA GLU A 480 2.45 4.63 -25.30
C GLU A 480 1.47 3.44 -25.33
N GLN A 481 1.83 2.36 -24.65
CA GLN A 481 1.00 1.17 -24.53
C GLN A 481 -0.18 1.33 -23.57
N ARG A 482 -0.25 2.44 -22.84
CA ARG A 482 -1.26 2.70 -21.79
C ARG A 482 -1.30 1.56 -20.77
N SER A 483 -0.14 1.12 -20.28
CA SER A 483 -0.04 0.02 -19.30
C SER A 483 -0.45 0.47 -17.90
N PHE A 484 -1.73 0.83 -17.80
CA PHE A 484 -2.48 1.33 -16.66
C PHE A 484 -3.82 0.58 -16.58
N GLY A 485 -4.49 0.75 -15.45
CA GLY A 485 -5.73 0.07 -15.12
C GLY A 485 -5.53 -0.94 -14.02
N MET A 486 -6.57 -1.21 -13.23
CA MET A 486 -6.46 -1.94 -11.97
C MET A 486 -5.78 -3.31 -12.08
N LEU A 487 -6.10 -4.06 -13.13
CA LEU A 487 -5.51 -5.38 -13.36
C LEU A 487 -4.25 -5.36 -14.22
N ASN A 488 -3.81 -4.19 -14.70
CA ASN A 488 -2.71 -4.07 -15.67
C ASN A 488 -1.52 -3.28 -15.10
N TYR A 489 -1.80 -2.35 -14.20
CA TYR A 489 -0.82 -1.43 -13.67
C TYR A 489 0.21 -2.16 -12.81
N GLY A 490 1.46 -2.07 -13.28
CA GLY A 490 2.62 -2.72 -12.68
C GLY A 490 3.28 -3.71 -13.63
N ASP A 491 2.58 -4.23 -14.64
CA ASP A 491 3.16 -5.12 -15.65
C ASP A 491 3.66 -4.36 -16.90
N TRP A 492 4.13 -5.11 -17.90
CA TRP A 492 4.50 -4.65 -19.22
C TRP A 492 3.72 -5.41 -20.30
N TYR A 493 3.56 -4.81 -21.49
CA TYR A 493 2.73 -5.34 -22.57
C TYR A 493 3.55 -5.64 -23.81
N TRP A 494 3.42 -6.86 -24.33
CA TRP A 494 4.04 -7.29 -25.57
C TRP A 494 3.12 -7.04 -26.78
N ALA A 495 3.29 -5.89 -27.42
CA ALA A 495 2.37 -5.41 -28.45
C ALA A 495 2.24 -6.34 -29.68
N SER A 496 3.30 -7.02 -30.11
CA SER A 496 3.22 -7.89 -31.29
C SER A 496 2.43 -9.19 -31.04
N ASN A 497 2.39 -9.66 -29.79
CA ASN A 497 1.70 -10.88 -29.41
C ASN A 497 0.36 -10.63 -28.69
N ASP A 498 -0.02 -9.37 -28.51
CA ASP A 498 -1.21 -8.98 -27.76
C ASP A 498 -1.28 -9.59 -26.34
N SER A 499 -0.16 -9.61 -25.61
CA SER A 499 -0.03 -10.32 -24.33
C SER A 499 0.58 -9.47 -23.22
N TRP A 500 0.16 -9.68 -21.99
CA TRP A 500 0.84 -9.18 -20.79
C TRP A 500 2.02 -10.08 -20.41
N GLY A 501 3.01 -9.50 -19.73
CA GLY A 501 4.29 -10.14 -19.44
C GLY A 501 4.24 -11.20 -18.34
N ASN A 502 3.43 -11.01 -17.31
CA ASN A 502 3.25 -11.94 -16.19
C ASN A 502 4.57 -12.51 -15.62
N LEU A 503 5.49 -11.63 -15.21
CA LEU A 503 6.83 -11.97 -14.71
C LEU A 503 7.76 -12.68 -15.72
N GLU A 504 7.41 -12.77 -17.01
CA GLU A 504 8.37 -13.27 -18.01
C GLU A 504 9.63 -12.38 -17.97
N TYR A 505 10.80 -13.01 -17.85
CA TYR A 505 12.12 -12.39 -17.64
C TYR A 505 12.36 -11.68 -16.30
N ASP A 506 11.59 -11.98 -15.24
CA ASP A 506 11.88 -11.58 -13.85
C ASP A 506 12.09 -10.07 -13.62
N MET A 507 11.42 -9.20 -14.38
CA MET A 507 11.63 -7.74 -14.36
C MET A 507 11.70 -7.10 -12.95
N PRO A 508 10.80 -7.36 -11.98
CA PRO A 508 10.93 -6.80 -10.63
C PRO A 508 12.24 -7.18 -9.95
N ARG A 509 12.72 -8.42 -10.12
CA ARG A 509 14.01 -8.87 -9.56
C ARG A 509 15.17 -8.12 -10.21
N CYS A 510 15.17 -7.97 -11.52
CA CYS A 510 16.19 -7.25 -12.28
C CYS A 510 16.29 -5.78 -11.82
N PHE A 511 15.14 -5.10 -11.66
CA PHE A 511 15.12 -3.71 -11.21
C PHE A 511 15.44 -3.55 -9.72
N PHE A 512 14.97 -4.44 -8.82
CA PHE A 512 15.44 -4.40 -7.43
C PHE A 512 16.95 -4.61 -7.33
N ALA A 513 17.53 -5.53 -8.12
CA ALA A 513 18.98 -5.71 -8.16
C ALA A 513 19.68 -4.43 -8.65
N GLN A 514 19.18 -3.79 -9.72
CA GLN A 514 19.77 -2.55 -10.22
C GLN A 514 19.64 -1.38 -9.22
N TYR A 515 18.53 -1.29 -8.48
CA TYR A 515 18.40 -0.36 -7.36
C TYR A 515 19.49 -0.59 -6.30
N LEU A 516 19.70 -1.85 -5.86
CA LEU A 516 20.74 -2.16 -4.88
C LEU A 516 22.17 -1.86 -5.38
N ARG A 517 22.41 -2.00 -6.69
CA ARG A 517 23.70 -1.69 -7.34
C ARG A 517 23.97 -0.19 -7.47
N SER A 518 22.93 0.60 -7.71
CA SER A 518 23.05 2.00 -8.16
C SER A 518 22.55 3.03 -7.16
N GLY A 519 21.65 2.65 -6.25
CA GLY A 519 20.87 3.57 -5.40
C GLY A 519 19.83 4.41 -6.16
N ASP A 520 19.63 4.21 -7.47
CA ASP A 520 18.64 4.99 -8.24
C ASP A 520 17.22 4.53 -7.93
N ARG A 521 16.46 5.40 -7.25
CA ARG A 521 15.08 5.16 -6.80
C ARG A 521 14.12 4.81 -7.94
N ARG A 522 14.38 5.24 -9.19
CA ARG A 522 13.50 4.92 -10.33
C ARG A 522 13.36 3.41 -10.54
N PHE A 523 14.44 2.65 -10.32
CA PHE A 523 14.40 1.19 -10.36
C PHE A 523 13.60 0.61 -9.21
N PHE A 524 13.72 1.16 -7.99
CA PHE A 524 12.92 0.70 -6.85
C PHE A 524 11.43 0.90 -7.09
N ASP A 525 11.02 2.11 -7.48
CA ASP A 525 9.61 2.43 -7.72
C ASP A 525 9.00 1.48 -8.76
N ARG A 526 9.74 1.28 -9.87
CA ARG A 526 9.25 0.42 -10.95
C ARG A 526 9.19 -1.05 -10.52
N ALA A 527 10.18 -1.52 -9.76
CA ALA A 527 10.21 -2.87 -9.21
C ALA A 527 9.10 -3.11 -8.19
N GLU A 528 8.83 -2.14 -7.30
CA GLU A 528 7.73 -2.21 -6.32
C GLU A 528 6.39 -2.37 -7.02
N GLN A 529 6.10 -1.53 -8.02
CA GLN A 529 4.87 -1.58 -8.82
C GLN A 529 4.71 -2.94 -9.51
N ALA A 530 5.80 -3.47 -10.09
CA ALA A 530 5.81 -4.76 -10.76
C ALA A 530 5.61 -5.93 -9.80
N ALA A 531 6.28 -5.91 -8.65
CA ALA A 531 6.17 -6.95 -7.64
C ALA A 531 4.76 -6.99 -7.04
N ARG A 532 4.14 -5.83 -6.77
CA ARG A 532 2.76 -5.72 -6.28
C ARG A 532 1.75 -6.27 -7.30
N HIS A 533 1.91 -5.93 -8.57
CA HIS A 533 1.10 -6.52 -9.64
C HIS A 533 1.24 -8.03 -9.68
N TYR A 534 2.48 -8.53 -9.71
CA TYR A 534 2.77 -9.95 -9.83
C TYR A 534 2.14 -10.78 -8.70
N ILE A 535 2.33 -10.38 -7.43
CA ILE A 535 1.81 -11.16 -6.29
C ILE A 535 0.28 -11.14 -6.20
N ASP A 536 -0.37 -10.14 -6.80
CA ASP A 536 -1.82 -9.98 -6.77
C ASP A 536 -2.49 -10.64 -7.98
N VAL A 537 -2.11 -10.22 -9.19
CA VAL A 537 -2.84 -10.48 -10.44
C VAL A 537 -2.36 -11.75 -11.14
N ASP A 538 -1.04 -11.96 -11.20
CA ASP A 538 -0.46 -13.05 -12.00
C ASP A 538 -0.33 -14.36 -11.21
N VAL A 539 -0.68 -14.37 -9.93
CA VAL A 539 -0.72 -15.56 -9.08
C VAL A 539 -2.16 -16.03 -8.89
N ALA A 540 -2.39 -17.33 -9.04
CA ALA A 540 -3.68 -17.95 -8.74
C ALA A 540 -3.85 -18.14 -7.23
N HIS A 541 -4.66 -17.29 -6.59
CA HIS A 541 -4.93 -17.36 -5.14
C HIS A 541 -5.98 -18.42 -4.78
N GLU A 542 -6.70 -18.94 -5.77
CA GLU A 542 -7.70 -20.00 -5.62
C GLU A 542 -7.85 -20.77 -6.94
N VAL A 543 -8.24 -22.04 -6.85
CA VAL A 543 -8.57 -22.88 -8.01
C VAL A 543 -9.92 -23.59 -7.81
N ASN A 544 -10.59 -23.96 -8.90
CA ASN A 544 -11.78 -24.80 -8.87
C ASN A 544 -11.78 -25.81 -10.02
N LYS A 545 -12.77 -26.72 -10.03
CA LYS A 545 -12.88 -27.77 -11.07
C LYS A 545 -13.02 -27.20 -12.48
N GLN A 546 -13.69 -26.05 -12.64
CA GLN A 546 -13.87 -25.42 -13.95
C GLN A 546 -12.55 -24.87 -14.51
N LEU A 547 -11.72 -24.26 -13.65
CA LEU A 547 -10.37 -23.84 -14.01
C LEU A 547 -9.47 -25.04 -14.35
N LEU A 548 -9.52 -26.13 -13.60
CA LEU A 548 -8.70 -27.31 -13.91
C LEU A 548 -9.13 -28.03 -15.19
N ALA A 549 -10.40 -27.88 -15.59
CA ALA A 549 -10.90 -28.34 -16.89
C ALA A 549 -10.57 -27.39 -18.05
N TYR A 550 -10.05 -26.20 -17.73
CA TYR A 550 -9.64 -25.20 -18.70
C TYR A 550 -8.26 -25.57 -19.29
N GLY A 551 -8.12 -25.42 -20.60
CA GLY A 551 -6.91 -25.82 -21.33
C GLY A 551 -5.64 -25.21 -20.74
N GLY A 552 -4.56 -25.99 -20.63
CA GLY A 552 -3.30 -25.50 -20.03
C GLY A 552 -3.29 -25.39 -18.50
N SER A 553 -4.45 -25.33 -17.83
CA SER A 553 -4.56 -25.10 -16.39
C SER A 553 -4.72 -26.38 -15.54
N TYR A 554 -4.68 -27.57 -16.13
CA TYR A 554 -4.99 -28.85 -15.46
C TYR A 554 -4.07 -29.23 -14.28
N ARG A 555 -2.90 -28.59 -14.14
CA ARG A 555 -1.97 -28.76 -13.00
C ARG A 555 -1.92 -27.56 -12.06
N MET A 556 -2.77 -26.55 -12.27
CA MET A 556 -2.73 -25.36 -11.42
C MET A 556 -3.12 -25.69 -9.99
N SER A 557 -2.43 -25.07 -9.05
CA SER A 557 -2.77 -25.04 -7.64
C SER A 557 -2.78 -23.59 -7.15
N ARG A 558 -3.22 -23.38 -5.90
CA ARG A 558 -2.98 -22.10 -5.24
C ARG A 558 -1.48 -21.79 -5.26
N GLY A 559 -1.12 -20.56 -5.60
CA GLY A 559 0.26 -20.13 -5.76
C GLY A 559 0.90 -20.42 -7.12
N SER A 560 0.19 -21.08 -8.04
CA SER A 560 0.64 -21.17 -9.44
C SER A 560 0.64 -19.79 -10.09
N ILE A 561 1.59 -19.57 -11.00
CA ILE A 561 1.75 -18.32 -11.74
C ILE A 561 1.13 -18.50 -13.13
N TRP A 562 0.39 -17.50 -13.59
CA TRP A 562 -0.10 -17.44 -14.96
C TRP A 562 1.04 -17.13 -15.92
N ALA A 563 1.19 -17.91 -16.98
CA ALA A 563 2.07 -17.54 -18.08
C ALA A 563 1.59 -16.25 -18.75
N HIS A 564 2.50 -15.53 -19.40
CA HIS A 564 2.20 -14.39 -20.27
C HIS A 564 0.95 -14.66 -21.13
N SER A 565 -0.09 -13.83 -20.97
CA SER A 565 -1.40 -14.08 -21.57
C SER A 565 -2.21 -12.79 -21.82
N VAL A 566 -3.28 -12.91 -22.59
CA VAL A 566 -4.29 -11.87 -22.76
C VAL A 566 -5.02 -11.65 -21.43
N GLY A 567 -5.08 -10.41 -20.96
CA GLY A 567 -5.76 -10.04 -19.71
C GLY A 567 -5.22 -10.75 -18.45
N HIS A 568 -3.92 -11.05 -18.42
CA HIS A 568 -3.14 -11.67 -17.32
C HIS A 568 -3.52 -13.10 -16.93
N THR A 569 -4.73 -13.56 -17.22
CA THR A 569 -5.21 -14.89 -16.84
C THR A 569 -5.81 -15.67 -18.00
N GLY A 570 -5.93 -15.08 -19.20
CA GLY A 570 -6.57 -15.68 -20.36
C GLY A 570 -8.08 -15.90 -20.21
N GLY A 571 -8.75 -16.37 -21.26
CA GLY A 571 -10.12 -16.90 -21.21
C GLY A 571 -11.25 -15.89 -21.09
N TYR A 572 -10.96 -14.63 -21.35
CA TYR A 572 -11.99 -13.58 -21.47
C TYR A 572 -12.71 -13.58 -22.83
N TYR A 573 -12.07 -14.14 -23.86
CA TYR A 573 -12.49 -14.04 -25.27
C TYR A 573 -12.45 -15.34 -26.06
N GLY A 574 -12.38 -16.50 -25.42
CA GLY A 574 -12.45 -17.74 -26.18
C GLY A 574 -13.14 -18.87 -25.48
N ARG A 575 -13.34 -19.91 -26.28
CA ARG A 575 -14.16 -21.06 -25.97
C ARG A 575 -13.35 -22.31 -26.24
N TRP A 576 -13.20 -23.15 -25.23
CA TRP A 576 -12.70 -24.51 -25.40
C TRP A 576 -13.85 -25.43 -25.81
N ASP A 577 -13.69 -26.15 -26.92
CA ASP A 577 -14.70 -27.11 -27.41
C ASP A 577 -14.43 -28.57 -27.01
N GLY A 578 -13.39 -28.82 -26.21
CA GLY A 578 -12.94 -30.16 -25.83
C GLY A 578 -11.72 -30.67 -26.62
N LYS A 579 -11.35 -30.03 -27.74
CA LYS A 579 -10.22 -30.41 -28.59
C LYS A 579 -9.29 -29.24 -28.95
N LYS A 580 -9.86 -28.06 -29.19
CA LYS A 580 -9.11 -26.85 -29.59
C LYS A 580 -9.73 -25.60 -28.96
N TYR A 581 -8.88 -24.61 -28.70
CA TYR A 581 -9.33 -23.29 -28.28
C TYR A 581 -9.78 -22.49 -29.51
N HIS A 582 -10.98 -21.94 -29.43
CA HIS A 582 -11.50 -21.00 -30.42
C HIS A 582 -11.38 -19.61 -29.85
N ASP A 583 -10.48 -18.82 -30.43
CA ASP A 583 -10.44 -17.39 -30.19
C ASP A 583 -11.66 -16.76 -30.87
N LEU A 584 -12.47 -16.03 -30.11
CA LEU A 584 -13.51 -15.18 -30.69
C LEU A 584 -12.90 -13.87 -31.23
N ALA A 585 -11.62 -13.61 -30.93
CA ALA A 585 -10.85 -12.49 -31.38
C ALA A 585 -9.77 -12.87 -32.41
N LYS A 586 -9.33 -11.89 -33.22
CA LYS A 586 -8.15 -12.04 -34.10
C LYS A 586 -6.95 -11.37 -33.43
N LEU A 587 -6.43 -11.96 -32.35
CA LEU A 587 -5.27 -11.45 -31.62
C LEU A 587 -3.97 -12.02 -32.19
N GLY A 588 -2.84 -11.34 -31.93
CA GLY A 588 -1.51 -11.79 -32.37
C GLY A 588 -1.07 -13.10 -31.72
N SER A 589 -1.51 -13.33 -30.47
CA SER A 589 -1.37 -14.61 -29.79
C SER A 589 -2.26 -15.68 -30.44
N SER A 590 -1.69 -16.86 -30.67
CA SER A 590 -2.43 -18.04 -31.17
C SER A 590 -2.27 -19.27 -30.28
N ALA A 591 -1.41 -19.19 -29.26
CA ALA A 591 -1.16 -20.30 -28.38
C ALA A 591 -2.33 -20.46 -27.38
N PRO A 592 -2.85 -21.69 -27.19
CA PRO A 592 -4.00 -21.91 -26.31
C PRO A 592 -3.83 -21.33 -24.91
N TYR A 593 -2.64 -21.46 -24.30
CA TYR A 593 -2.36 -20.97 -22.95
C TYR A 593 -2.24 -19.44 -22.83
N GLN A 594 -1.99 -18.74 -23.94
CA GLN A 594 -1.91 -17.27 -23.95
C GLN A 594 -3.29 -16.64 -24.13
N LEU A 595 -4.16 -17.31 -24.88
CA LEU A 595 -5.54 -16.89 -25.09
C LEU A 595 -6.48 -17.37 -23.99
N GLY A 596 -6.11 -18.47 -23.33
CA GLY A 596 -6.92 -19.23 -22.41
C GLY A 596 -6.09 -20.08 -21.49
#